data_AF-A0A7J7U8R8-F1
#
_entry.id   AF-A0A7J7U8R8-F1
#
_cell.length_a   1.000
_cell.length_b   1.000
_cell.length_c   1.000
_cell.angle_alpha   90.00
_cell.angle_beta   90.00
_cell.angle_gamma   90.00
#
_symmetry.space_group_name_H-M   'P 1'
#
loop_
_entity.id
_entity.type
_entity.pdbx_description
1 polymer ?
#
loop_
_entity_poly.entity_id
_entity_poly.type
_entity_poly.pdbx_seq_one_letter_code
_entity_poly.pdbx_strand_id
1 'polypeptide(L)'
;MALPRARAGAGAWAAAAKAAQRRRRAEGAGGSPSPAARSQRAALYVHSLDDAELQLLGRTHSANDALRTLAEARGLFPGRVSVDLMLGLPAQQVGPWLRRLGDLLRRCDDHVSLYQLSLERGTALFARVQRGALPAPDPELAAEMYQEGRAALREAGFRQYEVSNFARNGPTGDSCPRGLAALPGRLGSRPLSLTTG
;
A
#
# COMPACT_ATOMS: atom_id res chain seq x y z
N MET A 1 34.47 10.56 2.87
CA MET A 1 33.66 11.80 2.97
C MET A 1 32.20 11.41 2.84
N ALA A 2 31.48 11.29 3.96
CA ALA A 2 30.11 10.77 3.99
C ALA A 2 29.12 11.89 3.65
N LEU A 3 28.30 11.70 2.61
CA LEU A 3 27.20 12.59 2.27
C LEU A 3 26.06 12.45 3.30
N PRO A 4 25.38 13.54 3.68
CA PRO A 4 24.34 13.51 4.69
C PRO A 4 23.08 12.80 4.17
N ARG A 5 22.53 11.87 4.97
CA ARG A 5 21.22 11.23 4.73
C ARG A 5 20.12 12.27 4.93
N ALA A 6 19.69 12.92 3.85
CA ALA A 6 18.50 13.76 3.87
C ALA A 6 17.26 12.90 4.18
N ARG A 7 16.62 13.15 5.33
CA ARG A 7 15.26 12.68 5.63
C ARG A 7 14.30 13.37 4.66
N ALA A 8 13.85 12.66 3.63
CA ALA A 8 12.75 13.15 2.80
C ALA A 8 11.46 13.07 3.63
N GLY A 9 11.01 14.20 4.19
CA GLY A 9 9.73 14.29 4.88
C GLY A 9 8.55 14.13 3.92
N ALA A 10 7.35 13.84 4.48
CA ALA A 10 6.11 13.61 3.73
C ALA A 10 5.80 14.63 2.61
N GLY A 11 6.27 15.88 2.72
CA GLY A 11 6.12 16.91 1.69
C GLY A 11 6.84 16.62 0.37
N ALA A 12 7.92 15.84 0.38
CA ALA A 12 8.63 15.46 -0.84
C ALA A 12 7.83 14.46 -1.70
N TRP A 13 7.00 13.63 -1.07
CA TRP A 13 6.21 12.60 -1.73
C TRP A 13 4.97 13.19 -2.41
N ALA A 14 4.29 14.10 -1.71
CA ALA A 14 3.25 14.97 -2.24
C ALA A 14 3.70 15.78 -3.47
N ALA A 15 4.90 16.36 -3.38
CA ALA A 15 5.49 17.15 -4.47
C ALA A 15 5.84 16.29 -5.68
N ALA A 16 6.34 15.06 -5.48
CA ALA A 16 6.63 14.10 -6.55
C ALA A 16 5.34 13.63 -7.25
N ALA A 17 4.28 13.33 -6.50
CA ALA A 17 2.97 12.99 -7.07
C ALA A 17 2.37 14.16 -7.87
N LYS A 18 2.42 15.39 -7.33
CA LYS A 18 2.00 16.62 -8.03
C LYS A 18 2.86 16.89 -9.28
N ALA A 19 4.15 16.62 -9.25
CA ALA A 19 5.04 16.78 -10.40
C ALA A 19 4.77 15.73 -11.50
N ALA A 20 4.49 14.48 -11.12
CA ALA A 20 4.05 13.43 -12.05
C ALA A 20 2.71 13.80 -12.71
N GLN A 21 1.78 14.39 -11.96
CA GLN A 21 0.50 14.86 -12.50
C GLN A 21 0.65 16.08 -13.43
N ARG A 22 1.56 17.02 -13.10
CA ARG A 22 1.88 18.17 -13.96
C ARG A 22 2.54 17.77 -15.27
N ARG A 23 3.49 16.81 -15.25
CA ARG A 23 4.10 16.26 -16.47
C ARG A 23 3.06 15.64 -17.40
N ARG A 24 2.06 14.93 -16.86
CA ARG A 24 0.97 14.34 -17.67
C ARG A 24 0.01 15.35 -18.27
N ARG A 25 -0.29 16.46 -17.57
CA ARG A 25 -1.07 17.57 -18.18
C ARG A 25 -0.32 18.22 -19.33
N ALA A 26 1.01 18.32 -19.24
CA ALA A 26 1.85 18.82 -20.33
C ALA A 26 1.96 17.82 -21.49
N GLU A 27 2.06 16.52 -21.21
CA GLU A 27 2.11 15.45 -22.23
C GLU A 27 0.76 15.20 -22.92
N GLY A 28 -0.37 15.52 -22.26
CA GLY A 28 -1.73 15.44 -22.81
C GLY A 28 -2.18 16.66 -23.61
N ALA A 29 -1.32 17.67 -23.80
CA ALA A 29 -1.66 18.91 -24.50
C ALA A 29 -1.52 18.83 -26.04
N GLY A 30 -1.18 17.65 -26.61
CA GLY A 30 -0.93 17.48 -28.05
C GLY A 30 -1.71 16.35 -28.75
N GLY A 31 -2.60 15.63 -28.08
CA GLY A 31 -3.38 14.57 -28.70
C GLY A 31 -4.44 14.01 -27.76
N SER A 32 -5.60 13.62 -28.32
CA SER A 32 -6.70 13.03 -27.56
C SER A 32 -6.19 11.96 -26.58
N PRO A 33 -6.53 12.05 -25.27
CA PRO A 33 -6.04 11.08 -24.30
C PRO A 33 -6.52 9.68 -24.68
N SER A 34 -5.56 8.76 -24.88
CA SER A 34 -5.86 7.34 -25.10
C SER A 34 -6.74 6.81 -23.94
N PRO A 35 -7.74 5.95 -24.20
CA PRO A 35 -8.62 5.36 -23.16
C PRO A 35 -7.87 4.69 -22.00
N ALA A 36 -6.61 4.27 -22.22
CA ALA A 36 -5.74 3.69 -21.20
C ALA A 36 -5.28 4.69 -20.12
N ALA A 37 -5.23 5.99 -20.42
CA ALA A 37 -4.84 7.02 -19.44
C ALA A 37 -5.99 7.40 -18.49
N ARG A 38 -7.25 7.20 -18.92
CA ARG A 38 -8.47 7.45 -18.12
C ARG A 38 -8.70 6.44 -16.99
N SER A 39 -7.74 5.55 -16.82
CA SER A 39 -7.94 4.22 -16.28
C SER A 39 -6.98 3.86 -15.13
N GLN A 40 -6.08 4.76 -14.76
CA GLN A 40 -5.08 4.48 -13.74
C GLN A 40 -5.60 4.87 -12.34
N ARG A 41 -5.48 3.92 -11.40
CA ARG A 41 -5.71 4.10 -9.96
C ARG A 41 -4.39 4.46 -9.28
N ALA A 42 -4.43 5.37 -8.31
CA ALA A 42 -3.28 5.69 -7.46
C ALA A 42 -3.21 4.68 -6.31
N ALA A 43 -2.19 3.82 -6.31
CA ALA A 43 -1.96 2.85 -5.23
C ALA A 43 -1.06 3.42 -4.14
N LEU A 44 -1.51 3.30 -2.88
CA LEU A 44 -0.77 3.69 -1.70
C LEU A 44 -0.42 2.47 -0.86
N TYR A 45 0.88 2.20 -0.77
CA TYR A 45 1.43 1.13 0.06
C TYR A 45 1.59 1.58 1.51
N VAL A 46 0.48 1.61 2.24
CA VAL A 46 0.44 2.01 3.67
C VAL A 46 1.11 0.96 4.55
N HIS A 47 0.91 -0.32 4.25
CA HIS A 47 1.36 -1.49 5.00
C HIS A 47 0.77 -1.61 6.41
N SER A 48 0.92 -0.60 7.27
CA SER A 48 0.36 -0.58 8.61
C SER A 48 0.10 0.85 9.10
N LEU A 49 -0.81 0.99 10.06
CA LEU A 49 -1.03 2.22 10.83
C LEU A 49 -0.39 2.15 12.23
N ASP A 50 0.60 1.28 12.41
CA ASP A 50 1.43 1.16 13.61
C ASP A 50 2.90 1.42 13.26
N ASP A 51 3.50 2.43 13.91
CA ASP A 51 4.88 2.83 13.64
C ASP A 51 5.90 1.74 14.01
N ALA A 52 5.62 0.90 15.01
CA ALA A 52 6.49 -0.21 15.37
C ALA A 52 6.48 -1.29 14.29
N GLU A 53 5.30 -1.58 13.72
CA GLU A 53 5.16 -2.50 12.58
C GLU A 53 5.87 -1.97 11.33
N LEU A 54 5.76 -0.66 11.06
CA LEU A 54 6.46 0.00 9.95
C LEU A 54 7.98 -0.05 10.11
N GLN A 55 8.49 0.18 11.31
CA GLN A 55 9.92 0.04 11.62
C GLN A 55 10.40 -1.40 11.48
N LEU A 56 9.58 -2.37 11.90
CA LEU A 56 9.88 -3.80 11.72
C LEU A 56 10.03 -4.16 10.24
N LEU A 57 9.17 -3.59 9.39
CA LEU A 57 9.23 -3.71 7.93
C LEU A 57 10.35 -2.87 7.27
N GLY A 58 11.11 -2.09 8.05
CA GLY A 58 12.17 -1.21 7.53
C GLY A 58 11.65 -0.03 6.73
N ARG A 59 10.39 0.38 6.96
CA ARG A 59 9.78 1.55 6.30
C ARG A 59 10.28 2.84 6.93
N THR A 60 10.44 3.87 6.10
CA THR A 60 10.94 5.18 6.50
C THR A 60 9.84 6.21 6.75
N HIS A 61 8.57 5.82 6.59
CA HIS A 61 7.40 6.66 6.82
C HIS A 61 6.70 6.24 8.11
N SER A 62 6.01 7.18 8.75
CA SER A 62 5.10 6.90 9.87
C SER A 62 3.67 6.64 9.39
N ALA A 63 2.83 6.10 10.27
CA ALA A 63 1.39 5.98 10.07
C ALA A 63 0.74 7.35 9.76
N ASN A 64 1.22 8.42 10.43
CA ASN A 64 0.73 9.77 10.17
C ASN A 64 1.10 10.27 8.76
N ASP A 65 2.32 9.98 8.29
CA ASP A 65 2.73 10.31 6.93
C ASP A 65 1.86 9.58 5.90
N ALA A 66 1.56 8.30 6.14
CA ALA A 66 0.70 7.49 5.28
C ALA A 66 -0.73 8.06 5.22
N LEU A 67 -1.30 8.45 6.37
CA LEU A 67 -2.64 9.03 6.45
C LEU A 67 -2.74 10.41 5.79
N ARG A 68 -1.72 11.26 5.97
CA ARG A 68 -1.63 12.54 5.26
C ARG A 68 -1.55 12.33 3.76
N THR A 69 -0.71 11.39 3.33
CA THR A 69 -0.55 11.02 1.93
C THR A 69 -1.86 10.52 1.33
N LEU A 70 -2.61 9.70 2.06
CA LEU A 70 -3.94 9.25 1.66
C LEU A 70 -4.89 10.43 1.45
N ALA A 71 -4.97 11.37 2.40
CA ALA A 71 -5.83 12.55 2.26
C ALA A 71 -5.46 13.40 1.03
N GLU A 72 -4.16 13.59 0.76
CA GLU A 72 -3.70 14.33 -0.40
C GLU A 72 -3.99 13.58 -1.72
N ALA A 73 -3.75 12.27 -1.76
CA ALA A 73 -4.03 11.45 -2.93
C ALA A 73 -5.52 11.45 -3.28
N ARG A 74 -6.41 11.42 -2.28
CA ARG A 74 -7.86 11.52 -2.49
C ARG A 74 -8.26 12.86 -3.11
N GLY A 75 -7.59 13.95 -2.75
CA GLY A 75 -7.80 15.25 -3.37
C GLY A 75 -7.34 15.31 -4.84
N LEU A 76 -6.33 14.52 -5.21
CA LEU A 76 -5.79 14.48 -6.58
C LEU A 76 -6.49 13.45 -7.48
N PHE A 77 -6.97 12.35 -6.91
CA PHE A 77 -7.55 11.18 -7.60
C PHE A 77 -8.85 10.71 -6.91
N PRO A 78 -9.91 11.53 -6.85
CA PRO A 78 -11.12 11.21 -6.11
C PRO A 78 -11.77 9.90 -6.61
N GLY A 79 -12.04 8.97 -5.69
CA GLY A 79 -12.64 7.67 -5.99
C GLY A 79 -11.67 6.67 -6.67
N ARG A 80 -10.41 7.06 -6.86
CA ARG A 80 -9.40 6.30 -7.60
C ARG A 80 -8.13 6.11 -6.79
N VAL A 81 -8.24 6.06 -5.47
CA VAL A 81 -7.14 5.67 -4.58
C VAL A 81 -7.38 4.25 -4.08
N SER A 82 -6.34 3.42 -4.10
CA SER A 82 -6.31 2.13 -3.39
C SER A 82 -5.31 2.17 -2.24
N VAL A 83 -5.60 1.42 -1.19
CA VAL A 83 -4.72 1.30 -0.02
C VAL A 83 -4.37 -0.16 0.23
N ASP A 84 -3.08 -0.44 0.35
CA ASP A 84 -2.56 -1.79 0.61
C ASP A 84 -2.11 -1.92 2.07
N LEU A 85 -2.64 -2.93 2.76
CA LEU A 85 -2.35 -3.26 4.16
C LEU A 85 -1.77 -4.66 4.30
N MET A 86 -0.80 -4.81 5.20
CA MET A 86 -0.24 -6.11 5.59
C MET A 86 -0.96 -6.68 6.81
N LEU A 87 -1.09 -8.00 6.83
CA LEU A 87 -1.54 -8.81 7.97
C LEU A 87 -0.53 -9.93 8.26
N GLY A 88 -0.54 -10.42 9.51
CA GLY A 88 0.37 -11.46 9.97
C GLY A 88 1.79 -10.96 10.22
N LEU A 89 1.96 -9.68 10.56
CA LEU A 89 3.27 -9.17 10.97
C LEU A 89 3.65 -9.76 12.35
N PRO A 90 4.95 -9.96 12.64
CA PRO A 90 5.38 -10.37 13.97
C PRO A 90 4.87 -9.41 15.05
N ALA A 91 4.34 -9.96 16.15
CA ALA A 91 3.74 -9.24 17.28
C ALA A 91 2.45 -8.44 16.96
N GLN A 92 1.86 -8.62 15.78
CA GLN A 92 0.57 -8.04 15.46
C GLN A 92 -0.54 -8.72 16.28
N GLN A 93 -1.61 -7.98 16.56
CA GLN A 93 -2.76 -8.47 17.33
C GLN A 93 -4.05 -8.11 16.60
N VAL A 94 -5.00 -9.05 16.57
CA VAL A 94 -6.27 -8.93 15.85
C VAL A 94 -7.04 -7.67 16.27
N GLY A 95 -7.28 -7.49 17.57
CA GLY A 95 -8.07 -6.36 18.09
C GLY A 95 -7.51 -4.97 17.72
N PRO A 96 -6.25 -4.64 18.08
CA PRO A 96 -5.61 -3.38 17.67
C PRO A 96 -5.59 -3.18 16.16
N TRP A 97 -5.32 -4.23 15.39
CA TRP A 97 -5.30 -4.15 13.92
C TRP A 97 -6.69 -3.84 13.35
N LEU A 98 -7.74 -4.51 13.83
CA LEU A 98 -9.13 -4.24 13.39
C LEU A 98 -9.57 -2.81 13.68
N ARG A 99 -9.19 -2.25 14.85
CA ARG A 99 -9.47 -0.84 15.16
C ARG A 99 -8.83 0.10 14.14
N ARG A 100 -7.57 -0.14 13.80
CA ARG A 100 -6.82 0.64 12.80
C ARG A 100 -7.41 0.46 11.39
N LEU A 101 -7.81 -0.76 11.04
CA LEU A 101 -8.52 -1.03 9.79
C LEU A 101 -9.80 -0.18 9.74
N GLY A 102 -10.63 -0.22 10.79
CA GLY A 102 -11.83 0.61 10.89
C GLY A 102 -11.55 2.10 10.70
N ASP A 103 -10.48 2.62 11.33
CA ASP A 103 -10.03 4.01 11.16
C ASP A 103 -9.63 4.34 9.73
N LEU A 104 -8.93 3.42 9.07
CA LEU A 104 -8.56 3.54 7.66
C LEU A 104 -9.79 3.52 6.76
N LEU A 105 -10.76 2.63 7.01
CA LEU A 105 -11.96 2.48 6.17
C LEU A 105 -12.85 3.72 6.15
N ARG A 106 -12.78 4.56 7.19
CA ARG A 106 -13.44 5.88 7.22
C ARG A 106 -12.70 6.95 6.39
N ARG A 107 -11.44 6.69 6.04
CA ARG A 107 -10.53 7.62 5.36
C ARG A 107 -10.15 7.18 3.96
N CYS A 108 -10.35 5.93 3.57
CA CYS A 108 -10.10 5.44 2.23
C CYS A 108 -11.27 5.76 1.29
N ASP A 109 -11.02 5.64 -0.02
CA ASP A 109 -12.08 5.66 -1.03
C ASP A 109 -12.67 4.24 -1.15
N ASP A 110 -12.78 3.74 -2.39
CA ASP A 110 -13.55 2.55 -2.73
C ASP A 110 -12.72 1.28 -2.78
N HIS A 111 -11.40 1.32 -2.55
CA HIS A 111 -10.52 0.18 -2.80
C HIS A 111 -9.49 -0.05 -1.70
N VAL A 112 -9.44 -1.30 -1.21
CA VAL A 112 -8.51 -1.76 -0.17
C VAL A 112 -7.98 -3.14 -0.55
N SER A 113 -6.68 -3.36 -0.31
CA SER A 113 -6.00 -4.63 -0.51
C SER A 113 -5.44 -5.14 0.81
N LEU A 114 -5.69 -6.40 1.15
CA LEU A 114 -5.14 -7.09 2.30
C LEU A 114 -4.16 -8.18 1.86
N TYR A 115 -2.90 -8.08 2.29
CA TYR A 115 -1.87 -9.05 1.96
C TYR A 115 -1.27 -9.69 3.21
N GLN A 116 -1.16 -11.01 3.19
CA GLN A 116 -0.44 -11.75 4.21
C GLN A 116 1.07 -11.58 4.04
N LEU A 117 1.79 -11.40 5.14
CA LEU A 117 3.25 -11.38 5.14
C LEU A 117 3.80 -12.75 4.69
N SER A 118 4.52 -12.76 3.57
CA SER A 118 5.39 -13.87 3.17
C SER A 118 6.84 -13.58 3.54
N LEU A 119 7.53 -14.54 4.15
CA LEU A 119 8.96 -14.44 4.44
C LEU A 119 9.79 -14.88 3.24
N GLU A 120 10.28 -13.92 2.47
CA GLU A 120 11.16 -14.18 1.34
C GLU A 120 12.62 -14.32 1.77
N ARG A 121 13.30 -15.35 1.26
CA ARG A 121 14.74 -15.56 1.46
C ARG A 121 15.53 -14.35 0.96
N GLY A 122 16.54 -13.93 1.73
CA GLY A 122 17.37 -12.77 1.40
C GLY A 122 16.82 -11.42 1.87
N THR A 123 15.63 -11.38 2.48
CA THR A 123 15.12 -10.16 3.11
C THR A 123 15.72 -9.95 4.50
N ALA A 124 15.82 -8.68 4.93
CA ALA A 124 16.27 -8.34 6.28
C ALA A 124 15.34 -8.95 7.35
N LEU A 125 14.04 -9.04 7.06
CA LEU A 125 13.07 -9.66 7.96
C LEU A 125 13.32 -11.16 8.11
N PHE A 126 13.52 -11.88 6.98
CA PHE A 126 13.89 -13.30 7.00
C PHE A 126 15.16 -13.55 7.83
N ALA A 127 16.20 -12.71 7.66
CA ALA A 127 17.44 -12.82 8.42
C ALA A 127 17.27 -12.53 9.93
N ARG A 128 16.28 -11.74 10.34
CA ARG A 128 15.97 -11.49 11.76
C ARG A 128 15.21 -12.66 12.37
N VAL A 129 14.23 -13.22 11.65
CA VAL A 129 13.48 -14.40 12.08
C VAL A 129 14.40 -15.62 12.19
N GLN A 130 15.24 -15.88 11.19
CA GLN A 130 16.19 -17.00 11.21
C GLN A 130 17.21 -16.94 12.35
N ARG A 131 17.53 -15.75 12.86
CA ARG A 131 18.45 -15.55 13.98
C ARG A 131 17.74 -15.52 15.34
N GLY A 132 16.43 -15.77 15.39
CA GLY A 132 15.63 -15.72 16.61
C GLY A 132 15.41 -14.32 17.18
N ALA A 133 15.77 -13.26 16.45
CA ALA A 133 15.60 -11.87 16.89
C ALA A 133 14.16 -11.36 16.74
N LEU A 134 13.33 -12.08 15.96
CA LEU A 134 11.89 -11.86 15.82
C LEU A 134 11.20 -13.22 15.77
N PRO A 135 9.97 -13.35 16.30
CA PRO A 135 9.18 -14.56 16.10
C PRO A 135 8.82 -14.72 14.63
N ALA A 136 8.66 -15.97 14.20
CA ALA A 136 8.14 -16.27 12.88
C ALA A 136 6.67 -15.78 12.79
N PRO A 137 6.22 -15.31 11.61
CA PRO A 137 4.80 -15.06 11.36
C PRO A 137 3.98 -16.31 11.65
N ASP A 138 2.90 -16.10 12.38
CA ASP A 138 1.94 -17.14 12.77
C ASP A 138 0.86 -17.23 11.68
N PRO A 139 0.74 -18.36 10.96
CA PRO A 139 -0.24 -18.53 9.90
C PRO A 139 -1.68 -18.61 10.44
N GLU A 140 -1.90 -19.14 11.64
CA GLU A 140 -3.20 -19.17 12.31
C GLU A 140 -3.67 -17.75 12.66
N LEU A 141 -2.79 -16.93 13.23
CA LEU A 141 -3.05 -15.51 13.49
C LEU A 141 -3.38 -14.77 12.19
N ALA A 142 -2.60 -14.98 11.13
CA ALA A 142 -2.84 -14.35 9.84
C ALA A 142 -4.20 -14.75 9.24
N ALA A 143 -4.59 -16.02 9.38
CA ALA A 143 -5.90 -16.50 8.95
C ALA A 143 -7.04 -15.85 9.76
N GLU A 144 -6.92 -15.76 11.08
CA GLU A 144 -7.87 -15.08 11.96
C GLU A 144 -8.03 -13.60 11.55
N MET A 145 -6.92 -12.88 11.43
CA MET A 145 -6.91 -11.47 11.01
C MET A 145 -7.56 -11.27 9.63
N TYR A 146 -7.32 -12.20 8.70
CA TYR A 146 -7.94 -12.13 7.38
C TYR A 146 -9.46 -12.35 7.44
N GLN A 147 -9.95 -13.31 8.22
CA GLN A 147 -11.39 -13.55 8.37
C GLN A 147 -12.10 -12.36 9.04
N GLU A 148 -11.55 -11.87 10.15
CA GLU A 148 -12.09 -10.72 10.86
C GLU A 148 -12.02 -9.44 10.01
N GLY A 149 -10.91 -9.24 9.29
CA GLY A 149 -10.75 -8.12 8.35
C GLY A 149 -11.76 -8.16 7.21
N ARG A 150 -12.05 -9.35 6.67
CA ARG A 150 -13.10 -9.54 5.65
C ARG A 150 -14.49 -9.22 6.21
N ALA A 151 -14.77 -9.64 7.44
CA ALA A 151 -16.05 -9.32 8.09
C ALA A 151 -16.22 -7.81 8.25
N ALA A 152 -15.18 -7.11 8.76
CA ALA A 152 -15.18 -5.66 8.92
C ALA A 152 -15.30 -4.90 7.59
N LEU A 153 -14.59 -5.35 6.55
CA LEU A 153 -14.70 -4.80 5.19
C LEU A 153 -16.11 -4.97 4.63
N ARG A 154 -16.73 -6.14 4.81
CA ARG A 154 -18.10 -6.42 4.37
C ARG A 154 -19.11 -5.54 5.08
N GLU A 155 -18.98 -5.36 6.40
CA GLU A 155 -19.83 -4.46 7.18
C GLU A 155 -19.68 -3.01 6.72
N ALA A 156 -18.45 -2.61 6.37
CA ALA A 156 -18.18 -1.31 5.77
C ALA A 156 -18.66 -1.21 4.30
N GLY A 157 -19.26 -2.23 3.71
CA GLY A 157 -19.81 -2.21 2.34
C GLY A 157 -18.81 -2.54 1.23
N PHE A 158 -17.61 -3.04 1.55
CA PHE A 158 -16.67 -3.55 0.56
C PHE A 158 -17.02 -4.99 0.17
N ARG A 159 -16.87 -5.30 -1.11
CA ARG A 159 -17.01 -6.64 -1.66
C ARG A 159 -15.65 -7.15 -2.13
N GLN A 160 -15.37 -8.39 -1.80
CA GLN A 160 -14.21 -9.11 -2.30
C GLN A 160 -14.41 -9.42 -3.79
N TYR A 161 -13.43 -9.08 -4.62
CA TYR A 161 -13.44 -9.44 -6.04
C TYR A 161 -12.21 -10.25 -6.46
N GLU A 162 -11.14 -10.23 -5.65
CA GLU A 162 -9.99 -11.13 -5.72
C GLU A 162 -9.56 -11.53 -4.31
N VAL A 163 -8.63 -12.49 -4.19
CA VAL A 163 -8.17 -13.02 -2.88
C VAL A 163 -7.75 -11.90 -1.93
N SER A 164 -6.95 -10.94 -2.40
CA SER A 164 -6.46 -9.83 -1.58
C SER A 164 -7.25 -8.54 -1.76
N ASN A 165 -8.12 -8.41 -2.76
CA ASN A 165 -8.66 -7.11 -3.16
C ASN A 165 -10.15 -6.95 -2.93
N PHE A 166 -10.51 -5.78 -2.40
CA PHE A 166 -11.85 -5.43 -1.97
C PHE A 166 -12.27 -4.06 -2.54
N ALA A 167 -13.52 -3.96 -2.99
CA ALA A 167 -14.07 -2.70 -3.49
C ALA A 167 -15.52 -2.46 -3.07
N ARG A 168 -15.89 -1.21 -2.75
CA ARG A 168 -17.29 -0.84 -2.44
C ARG A 168 -18.18 -0.96 -3.68
N ASN A 169 -17.76 -0.30 -4.75
CA ASN A 169 -18.38 -0.38 -6.06
C ASN A 169 -17.79 -1.58 -6.78
N GLY A 170 -18.64 -2.55 -7.18
CA GLY A 170 -18.19 -3.79 -7.81
C GLY A 170 -17.38 -3.53 -9.10
N PRO A 171 -16.75 -4.57 -9.68
CA PRO A 171 -15.93 -4.42 -10.89
C PRO A 171 -16.68 -3.90 -12.14
N THR A 172 -18.01 -3.77 -12.07
CA THR A 172 -18.92 -3.57 -13.22
C THR A 172 -19.27 -2.12 -13.60
N GLY A 173 -18.75 -1.10 -12.92
CA GLY A 173 -19.03 0.29 -13.31
C GLY A 173 -17.80 0.98 -13.88
N ASP A 174 -17.44 0.81 -15.15
CA ASP A 174 -16.41 1.56 -15.93
C ASP A 174 -15.07 1.89 -15.23
N SER A 175 -14.78 1.26 -14.09
CA SER A 175 -13.77 1.66 -13.10
C SER A 175 -12.81 0.52 -12.76
N CYS A 176 -12.89 -0.57 -13.52
CA CYS A 176 -11.84 -1.57 -13.58
C CYS A 176 -11.03 -1.39 -14.87
N PRO A 177 -9.85 -0.77 -14.76
CA PRO A 177 -8.82 -0.95 -15.75
C PRO A 177 -7.66 -1.69 -15.10
N ARG A 178 -7.26 -2.77 -15.76
CA ARG A 178 -5.99 -3.44 -15.49
C ARG A 178 -4.88 -2.43 -15.72
N GLY A 179 -4.26 -1.97 -14.64
CA GLY A 179 -3.19 -0.97 -14.70
C GLY A 179 -3.01 -0.21 -13.39
N LEU A 180 -2.32 -0.83 -12.43
CA LEU A 180 -1.83 -0.14 -11.25
C LEU A 180 -0.67 0.78 -11.70
N ALA A 181 -0.89 2.09 -11.74
CA ALA A 181 0.22 3.02 -11.87
C ALA A 181 0.72 3.34 -10.47
N ALA A 182 1.76 2.61 -10.03
CA ALA A 182 2.52 3.02 -8.86
C ALA A 182 3.07 4.43 -9.13
N LEU A 183 2.79 5.38 -8.24
CA LEU A 183 3.33 6.73 -8.35
C LEU A 183 4.88 6.64 -8.34
N PRO A 184 5.58 7.07 -9.41
CA PRO A 184 7.03 6.88 -9.48
C PRO A 184 7.75 7.80 -8.50
N GLY A 185 8.63 7.24 -7.65
CA GLY A 185 9.45 8.02 -6.73
C GLY A 185 10.40 7.22 -5.84
N ARG A 186 11.50 6.70 -6.43
CA ARG A 186 12.71 6.12 -5.81
C ARG A 186 12.52 5.25 -4.56
N LEU A 187 11.88 4.10 -4.75
CA LEU A 187 12.34 2.86 -4.12
C LEU A 187 13.66 2.47 -4.81
N GLY A 188 14.69 2.14 -4.04
CA GLY A 188 15.97 1.64 -4.57
C GLY A 188 15.73 0.43 -5.46
N SER A 189 15.83 0.62 -6.76
CA SER A 189 15.77 -0.43 -7.75
C SER A 189 17.13 -1.12 -7.84
N ARG A 190 17.24 -2.32 -7.27
CA ARG A 190 17.79 -3.44 -8.05
C ARG A 190 16.80 -4.60 -7.94
N PRO A 191 16.16 -5.03 -9.03
CA PRO A 191 15.62 -6.38 -9.10
C PRO A 191 16.80 -7.37 -9.10
N LEU A 192 16.76 -8.36 -8.21
CA LEU A 192 17.61 -9.54 -8.28
C LEU A 192 16.76 -10.69 -8.84
N SER A 193 17.38 -11.50 -9.69
CA SER A 193 16.92 -12.68 -10.46
C SER A 193 16.86 -12.34 -11.96
N LEU A 194 17.54 -13.02 -12.90
CA LEU A 194 18.07 -14.39 -13.06
C LEU A 194 19.41 -14.30 -13.87
N THR A 195 20.35 -15.26 -13.94
CA THR A 195 20.24 -16.66 -14.39
C THR A 195 21.58 -17.38 -14.13
N THR A 196 21.51 -18.69 -13.92
CA THR A 196 22.60 -19.67 -13.99
C THR A 196 23.47 -19.53 -15.25
N GLY A 197 24.77 -19.71 -15.08
CA GLY A 197 25.79 -19.89 -16.11
C GLY A 197 27.12 -20.21 -15.44
#